data_AF-A0A535ERP8-F1
#
_entry.id   AF-A0A535ERP8-F1
#
_cell.length_a   1.000
_cell.length_b   1.000
_cell.length_c   1.000
_cell.angle_alpha   90.00
_cell.angle_beta   90.00
_cell.angle_gamma   90.00
#
_symmetry.space_group_name_H-M   'P 1'
#
loop_
_entity.id
_entity.type
_entity.pdbx_description
1 polymer ?
#
loop_
_entity_poly.entity_id
_entity_poly.type
_entity_poly.pdbx_seq_one_letter_code
_entity_poly.pdbx_strand_id
1 'polypeptide(L)'
;MSSLRLGSSGGPPAPEHSRCCSVTETGGSPPRRHPEGQAGYRGTVTTLRDSLLTALAAGREMEAALLAACDDSPAAAPDAWTVRDHVAHIAHYCDHAAAVLDAARTEAPMPEDAEADLDARNARIFAANRGTAAAEAVARANAAHDRLVRAVERCSDEDLVRPRSPASAVPVWRVVPGSAWGHVGQHLVHWHLDRGEPAAAERAARRVHEIDTANLEDPRQRAEATYNLGCFYATTGRPDEAVALVGEALTADPDLRDWAGQDPDLVSIRHLLPAGA
;
A
#
# COMPACT_ATOMS: atom_id res chain seq x y z
N MET A 1 -14.04 43.79 15.43
CA MET A 1 -15.16 42.91 15.04
C MET A 1 -15.26 42.90 13.52
N SER A 2 -14.76 41.85 12.88
CA SER A 2 -15.34 41.29 11.65
C SER A 2 -14.61 40.00 11.35
N SER A 3 -15.33 38.91 11.60
CA SER A 3 -14.93 37.53 11.44
C SER A 3 -15.21 37.13 9.99
N LEU A 4 -14.20 36.73 9.24
CA LEU A 4 -14.36 36.14 7.91
C LEU A 4 -14.56 34.64 8.08
N ARG A 5 -15.79 34.22 7.83
CA ARG A 5 -16.29 32.85 7.90
C ARG A 5 -15.66 32.01 6.78
N LEU A 6 -15.02 30.92 7.18
CA LEU A 6 -14.71 29.78 6.32
C LEU A 6 -16.03 29.13 5.88
N GLY A 7 -16.26 29.08 4.57
CA GLY A 7 -17.44 28.47 3.97
C GLY A 7 -17.46 26.96 4.20
N SER A 8 -18.60 26.48 4.68
CA SER A 8 -18.95 25.08 4.82
C SER A 8 -19.87 24.69 3.67
N SER A 9 -19.51 23.66 2.90
CA SER A 9 -20.42 22.75 2.18
C SER A 9 -19.61 21.66 1.47
N GLY A 10 -19.60 20.47 2.06
CA GLY A 10 -18.92 19.27 1.57
C GLY A 10 -18.35 18.50 2.76
N GLY A 11 -18.97 17.37 3.12
CA GLY A 11 -18.39 16.46 4.12
C GLY A 11 -17.00 16.01 3.65
N PRO A 12 -16.07 15.69 4.57
CA PRO A 12 -14.74 15.28 4.18
C PRO A 12 -14.84 13.99 3.36
N PRO A 13 -14.16 13.90 2.20
CA PRO A 13 -14.04 12.63 1.49
C PRO A 13 -13.32 11.59 2.37
N ALA A 14 -13.47 10.32 2.04
CA ALA A 14 -12.73 9.21 2.64
C ALA A 14 -11.22 9.52 2.71
N PRO A 15 -10.45 8.85 3.60
CA PRO A 15 -8.99 8.98 3.63
C PRO A 15 -8.34 8.36 2.39
N GLU A 16 -8.56 9.01 1.25
CA GLU A 16 -8.21 8.55 -0.09
C GLU A 16 -7.47 9.65 -0.86
N HIS A 17 -7.08 10.74 -0.17
CA HIS A 17 -6.19 11.73 -0.77
C HIS A 17 -4.77 11.21 -0.96
N SER A 18 -4.31 10.26 -0.13
CA SER A 18 -3.11 9.50 -0.45
C SER A 18 -3.45 8.41 -1.46
N ARG A 19 -3.46 8.82 -2.74
CA ARG A 19 -3.48 7.95 -3.92
C ARG A 19 -2.19 7.13 -4.08
N CYS A 20 -1.47 6.87 -2.99
CA CYS A 20 -0.30 5.98 -2.96
C CYS A 20 -0.73 4.50 -2.95
N CYS A 21 -1.74 4.13 -3.73
CA CYS A 21 -1.93 2.75 -4.17
C CYS A 21 -1.22 2.61 -5.50
N SER A 22 -0.01 2.03 -5.45
CA SER A 22 0.72 1.38 -6.55
C SER A 22 0.60 2.03 -7.93
N VAL A 23 1.69 2.63 -8.44
CA VAL A 23 1.86 3.09 -9.82
C VAL A 23 1.74 1.95 -10.86
N THR A 24 1.36 0.74 -10.45
CA THR A 24 1.46 -0.49 -11.24
C THR A 24 0.39 -0.72 -12.31
N GLU A 25 -0.43 0.28 -12.67
CA GLU A 25 -1.45 0.08 -13.73
C GLU A 25 -1.24 0.91 -15.00
N THR A 26 -0.23 1.78 -15.08
CA THR A 26 0.08 2.48 -16.33
C THR A 26 1.29 1.86 -17.03
N GLY A 27 1.05 1.34 -18.24
CA GLY A 27 1.97 0.47 -18.97
C GLY A 27 3.29 1.12 -19.35
N GLY A 28 4.38 0.62 -18.77
CA GLY A 28 5.76 0.81 -19.22
C GLY A 28 6.27 -0.39 -20.03
N SER A 29 7.03 -0.11 -21.09
CA SER A 29 7.53 -1.08 -22.08
C SER A 29 8.45 -2.19 -21.49
N PRO A 30 8.54 -3.38 -22.13
CA PRO A 30 9.19 -4.56 -21.54
C PRO A 30 10.72 -4.45 -21.48
N PRO A 31 11.39 -5.07 -20.47
CA PRO A 31 12.84 -5.10 -20.39
C PRO A 31 13.46 -6.13 -21.35
N ARG A 32 14.66 -5.82 -21.86
CA ARG A 32 15.50 -6.72 -22.66
C ARG A 32 16.27 -7.68 -21.76
N ARG A 33 16.36 -8.95 -22.18
CA ARG A 33 17.08 -10.04 -21.49
C ARG A 33 18.61 -9.87 -21.57
N HIS A 34 19.30 -10.18 -20.48
CA HIS A 34 20.73 -10.51 -20.48
C HIS A 34 20.99 -11.82 -19.72
N PRO A 35 22.07 -12.56 -20.05
CA PRO A 35 22.17 -13.98 -19.78
C PRO A 35 22.80 -14.33 -18.43
N GLU A 36 22.48 -15.54 -17.98
CA GLU A 36 22.87 -16.19 -16.73
C GLU A 36 24.39 -16.46 -16.63
N GLY A 37 24.90 -16.36 -15.40
CA GLY A 37 26.23 -16.85 -15.00
C GLY A 37 26.20 -17.37 -13.57
N GLN A 38 26.52 -18.66 -13.39
CA GLN A 38 26.57 -19.39 -12.12
C GLN A 38 27.83 -19.06 -11.28
N ALA A 39 27.72 -19.03 -9.95
CA ALA A 39 28.46 -19.91 -9.01
C ALA A 39 28.40 -19.46 -7.53
N GLY A 40 27.87 -20.33 -6.66
CA GLY A 40 28.53 -20.80 -5.44
C GLY A 40 28.72 -19.88 -4.21
N TYR A 41 27.67 -19.74 -3.39
CA TYR A 41 27.81 -19.56 -1.93
C TYR A 41 26.65 -20.26 -1.21
N ARG A 42 26.95 -21.20 -0.30
CA ARG A 42 25.96 -21.86 0.58
C ARG A 42 25.78 -21.07 1.89
N GLY A 43 25.38 -19.81 1.76
CA GLY A 43 24.44 -19.23 2.71
C GLY A 43 23.04 -19.67 2.28
N THR A 44 22.07 -19.75 3.19
CA THR A 44 20.67 -19.83 2.78
C THR A 44 20.37 -18.61 1.91
N VAL A 45 20.25 -18.80 0.60
CA VAL A 45 19.77 -17.77 -0.31
C VAL A 45 18.32 -17.51 0.08
N THR A 46 18.03 -16.32 0.61
CA THR A 46 16.65 -15.91 0.90
C THR A 46 15.88 -15.90 -0.41
N THR A 47 14.81 -16.69 -0.49
CA THR A 47 13.94 -16.70 -1.68
C THR A 47 12.99 -15.50 -1.65
N LEU A 48 12.42 -15.13 -2.80
CA LEU A 48 11.41 -14.06 -2.85
C LEU A 48 10.22 -14.41 -1.94
N ARG A 49 9.82 -15.67 -1.93
CA ARG A 49 8.80 -16.17 -0.98
C ARG A 49 9.21 -15.89 0.48
N ASP A 50 10.43 -16.22 0.88
CA ASP A 50 10.88 -16.01 2.28
C ASP A 50 10.90 -14.52 2.66
N SER A 51 11.31 -13.66 1.72
CA SER A 51 11.25 -12.21 1.87
C SER A 51 9.82 -11.70 2.07
N LEU A 52 8.87 -12.16 1.26
CA LEU A 52 7.45 -11.78 1.39
C LEU A 52 6.85 -12.27 2.71
N LEU A 53 7.18 -13.49 3.15
CA LEU A 53 6.70 -14.01 4.45
C LEU A 53 7.27 -13.21 5.61
N THR A 54 8.54 -12.82 5.55
CA THR A 54 9.17 -11.94 6.55
C THR A 54 8.49 -10.56 6.57
N ALA A 55 8.22 -9.98 5.41
CA ALA A 55 7.53 -8.70 5.29
C ALA A 55 6.07 -8.76 5.79
N LEU A 56 5.34 -9.85 5.50
CA LEU A 56 3.98 -10.09 6.00
C LEU A 56 3.95 -10.17 7.53
N ALA A 57 4.90 -10.88 8.14
CA ALA A 57 5.00 -10.95 9.59
C ALA A 57 5.24 -9.55 10.21
N ALA A 58 6.13 -8.75 9.62
CA ALA A 58 6.37 -7.38 10.05
C ALA A 58 5.14 -6.47 9.89
N GLY A 59 4.40 -6.62 8.78
CA GLY A 59 3.12 -5.93 8.57
C GLY A 59 2.05 -6.32 9.60
N ARG A 60 2.04 -7.58 10.01
CA ARG A 60 1.12 -8.08 11.03
C ARG A 60 1.38 -7.47 12.41
N GLU A 61 2.64 -7.25 12.76
CA GLU A 61 3.01 -6.52 13.98
C GLU A 61 2.48 -5.09 13.97
N MET A 62 2.49 -4.41 12.82
CA MET A 62 1.90 -3.08 12.68
C MET A 62 0.37 -3.14 12.85
N GLU A 63 -0.29 -4.08 12.17
CA GLU A 63 -1.75 -4.24 12.19
C GLU A 63 -2.28 -4.50 13.61
N ALA A 64 -1.48 -5.11 14.49
CA ALA A 64 -1.85 -5.40 15.87
C ALA A 64 -2.37 -4.18 16.64
N ALA A 65 -1.89 -2.97 16.33
CA ALA A 65 -2.38 -1.73 16.94
C ALA A 65 -3.86 -1.46 16.60
N LEU A 66 -4.26 -1.65 15.33
CA LEU A 66 -5.65 -1.51 14.90
C LEU A 66 -6.52 -2.63 15.49
N LEU A 67 -6.02 -3.88 15.46
CA LEU A 67 -6.76 -5.02 16.01
C LEU A 67 -7.03 -4.85 17.51
N ALA A 68 -6.05 -4.38 18.28
CA ALA A 68 -6.21 -4.13 19.72
C ALA A 68 -7.15 -2.96 20.02
N ALA A 69 -7.22 -1.95 19.14
CA ALA A 69 -8.11 -0.80 19.26
C ALA A 69 -9.52 -1.04 18.68
N CYS A 70 -9.76 -2.21 18.07
CA CYS A 70 -11.01 -2.52 17.40
C CYS A 70 -12.12 -2.86 18.41
N ASP A 71 -13.05 -1.94 18.60
CA ASP A 71 -14.23 -2.09 19.47
C ASP A 71 -15.52 -1.78 18.70
N ASP A 72 -16.68 -1.77 19.36
CA ASP A 72 -17.99 -1.43 18.76
C ASP A 72 -18.37 0.06 18.87
N SER A 73 -17.42 0.95 19.19
CA SER A 73 -17.67 2.38 19.33
C SER A 73 -18.20 2.98 18.01
N PRO A 74 -19.14 3.94 18.06
CA PRO A 74 -19.64 4.59 16.86
C PRO A 74 -18.58 5.50 16.23
N ALA A 75 -18.75 5.82 14.95
CA ALA A 75 -17.91 6.81 14.26
C ALA A 75 -18.04 8.20 14.92
N ALA A 76 -16.94 8.95 14.96
CA ALA A 76 -16.91 10.30 15.52
C ALA A 76 -17.75 11.31 14.69
N ALA A 77 -17.96 11.02 13.40
CA ALA A 77 -18.82 11.77 12.48
C ALA A 77 -19.43 10.80 11.44
N PRO A 78 -20.52 11.18 10.74
CA PRO A 78 -21.22 10.29 9.80
C PRO A 78 -20.32 9.60 8.75
N ASP A 79 -19.33 10.34 8.26
CA ASP A 79 -18.41 9.91 7.18
C ASP A 79 -17.01 9.54 7.72
N ALA A 80 -16.79 9.60 9.04
CA ALA A 80 -15.53 9.19 9.64
C ALA A 80 -15.42 7.66 9.68
N TRP A 81 -14.22 7.16 9.42
CA TRP A 81 -13.93 5.73 9.54
C TRP A 81 -13.79 5.35 11.00
N THR A 82 -14.41 4.22 11.38
CA THR A 82 -14.12 3.56 12.64
C THR A 82 -12.89 2.67 12.51
N VAL A 83 -12.32 2.24 13.64
CA VAL A 83 -11.26 1.21 13.64
C VAL A 83 -11.75 -0.08 12.97
N ARG A 84 -13.03 -0.43 13.13
CA ARG A 84 -13.64 -1.59 12.46
C ARG A 84 -13.62 -1.44 10.94
N ASP A 85 -13.91 -0.24 10.44
CA ASP A 85 -13.88 0.04 8.99
C ASP A 85 -12.47 -0.11 8.44
N HIS A 86 -11.44 0.41 9.14
CA HIS A 86 -10.04 0.19 8.76
C HIS A 86 -9.67 -1.30 8.72
N VAL A 87 -9.95 -2.03 9.80
CA VAL A 87 -9.63 -3.46 9.92
C VAL A 87 -10.32 -4.29 8.84
N ALA A 88 -11.61 -4.05 8.61
CA ALA A 88 -12.38 -4.78 7.61
C ALA A 88 -11.95 -4.44 6.17
N HIS A 89 -11.54 -3.19 5.93
CA HIS A 89 -11.04 -2.76 4.63
C HIS A 89 -9.67 -3.37 4.31
N ILE A 90 -8.73 -3.39 5.27
CA ILE A 90 -7.44 -4.10 5.13
C ILE A 90 -7.67 -5.58 4.84
N ALA A 91 -8.59 -6.22 5.57
CA ALA A 91 -8.92 -7.63 5.37
C ALA A 91 -9.37 -7.94 3.93
N HIS A 92 -10.15 -7.04 3.31
CA HIS A 92 -10.60 -7.20 1.93
C HIS A 92 -9.42 -7.23 0.95
N TYR A 93 -8.46 -6.32 1.11
CA TYR A 93 -7.28 -6.25 0.23
C TYR A 93 -6.34 -7.44 0.42
N CYS A 94 -6.19 -7.95 1.64
CA CYS A 94 -5.48 -9.21 1.90
C CYS A 94 -6.13 -10.39 1.19
N ASP A 95 -7.47 -10.52 1.26
CA ASP A 95 -8.21 -11.57 0.55
C ASP A 95 -8.07 -11.45 -0.98
N HIS A 96 -8.12 -10.23 -1.52
CA HIS A 96 -7.88 -9.98 -2.94
C HIS A 96 -6.48 -10.40 -3.38
N ALA A 97 -5.44 -10.02 -2.63
CA ALA A 97 -4.06 -10.44 -2.93
C ALA A 97 -3.90 -11.96 -2.88
N ALA A 98 -4.51 -12.64 -1.90
CA ALA A 98 -4.47 -14.09 -1.81
C ALA A 98 -5.11 -14.75 -3.05
N ALA A 99 -6.25 -14.22 -3.52
CA ALA A 99 -6.93 -14.71 -4.72
C ALA A 99 -6.10 -14.49 -5.99
N VAL A 100 -5.43 -13.33 -6.11
CA VAL A 100 -4.53 -13.01 -7.23
C VAL A 100 -3.34 -13.98 -7.28
N LEU A 101 -2.73 -14.29 -6.13
CA LEU A 101 -1.64 -15.27 -6.05
C LEU A 101 -2.11 -16.69 -6.40
N ASP A 102 -3.24 -17.12 -5.86
CA ASP A 102 -3.79 -18.44 -6.18
C ASP A 102 -4.14 -18.58 -7.67
N ALA A 103 -4.67 -17.52 -8.30
CA ALA A 103 -4.94 -17.50 -9.73
C ALA A 103 -3.66 -17.63 -10.56
N ALA A 104 -2.61 -16.87 -10.24
CA ALA A 104 -1.33 -16.96 -10.95
C ALA A 104 -0.64 -18.33 -10.78
N ARG A 105 -0.71 -18.92 -9.58
CA ARG A 105 -0.14 -20.24 -9.29
C ARG A 105 -0.90 -21.36 -10.01
N THR A 106 -2.22 -21.24 -10.15
CA THR A 106 -3.06 -22.26 -10.79
C THR A 106 -3.34 -22.00 -12.27
N GLU A 107 -2.80 -20.89 -12.80
CA GLU A 107 -3.10 -20.38 -14.15
C GLU A 107 -4.61 -20.21 -14.40
N ALA A 108 -5.38 -19.97 -13.33
CA ALA A 108 -6.79 -19.64 -13.42
C ALA A 108 -6.97 -18.19 -13.91
N PRO A 109 -8.16 -17.83 -14.42
CA PRO A 109 -8.48 -16.44 -14.70
C PRO A 109 -8.20 -15.56 -13.48
N MET A 110 -7.47 -14.45 -13.69
CA MET A 110 -7.22 -13.48 -12.64
C MET A 110 -8.57 -12.96 -12.11
N PRO A 111 -8.75 -12.75 -10.79
CA PRO A 111 -9.93 -12.10 -10.28
C PRO A 111 -10.18 -10.81 -11.06
N GLU A 112 -11.43 -10.54 -11.42
CA GLU A 112 -11.75 -9.27 -12.05
C GLU A 112 -11.27 -8.15 -11.12
N ASP A 113 -10.31 -7.37 -11.60
CA ASP A 113 -10.03 -6.03 -11.08
C ASP A 113 -11.23 -5.18 -11.49
N ALA A 114 -12.38 -5.47 -10.87
CA ALA A 114 -13.69 -5.27 -11.48
C ALA A 114 -14.02 -3.80 -11.76
N GLU A 115 -13.23 -2.87 -11.22
CA GLU A 115 -13.30 -1.45 -11.55
C GLU A 115 -11.90 -0.82 -11.56
N ALA A 116 -11.55 -0.20 -12.68
CA ALA A 116 -10.41 0.74 -12.75
C ALA A 116 -10.60 1.96 -11.81
N ASP A 117 -11.82 2.13 -11.26
CA ASP A 117 -12.16 3.12 -10.27
C ASP A 117 -11.96 2.57 -8.85
N LEU A 118 -10.76 2.79 -8.31
CA LEU A 118 -10.39 2.40 -6.95
C LEU A 118 -11.29 3.07 -5.91
N ASP A 119 -11.70 4.32 -6.14
CA ASP A 119 -12.53 5.09 -5.21
C ASP A 119 -13.92 4.45 -5.11
N ALA A 120 -14.52 4.06 -6.25
CA ALA A 120 -15.79 3.36 -6.27
C ALA A 120 -15.71 1.98 -5.57
N ARG A 121 -14.61 1.25 -5.75
CA ARG A 121 -14.35 -0.01 -5.02
C ARG A 121 -14.26 0.23 -3.52
N ASN A 122 -13.48 1.22 -3.08
CA ASN A 122 -13.30 1.54 -1.67
C ASN A 122 -14.62 1.94 -1.01
N ALA A 123 -15.42 2.78 -1.69
CA ALA A 123 -16.74 3.18 -1.22
C ALA A 123 -17.68 1.97 -1.04
N ARG A 124 -17.65 0.99 -1.96
CA ARG A 124 -18.42 -0.26 -1.80
C ARG A 124 -17.93 -1.11 -0.64
N ILE A 125 -16.61 -1.28 -0.48
CA ILE A 125 -16.03 -2.04 0.64
C ILE A 125 -16.44 -1.39 1.96
N PHE A 126 -16.30 -0.07 2.06
CA PHE A 126 -16.73 0.70 3.22
C PHE A 126 -18.22 0.48 3.50
N ALA A 127 -19.09 0.69 2.51
CA ALA A 127 -20.53 0.51 2.66
C ALA A 127 -20.92 -0.92 3.05
N ALA A 128 -20.25 -1.94 2.50
CA ALA A 128 -20.51 -3.35 2.81
C ALA A 128 -20.06 -3.74 4.23
N ASN A 129 -19.07 -3.02 4.78
CA ASN A 129 -18.56 -3.27 6.12
C ASN A 129 -19.28 -2.47 7.21
N ARG A 130 -20.09 -1.45 6.84
CA ARG A 130 -20.87 -0.66 7.79
C ARG A 130 -21.76 -1.54 8.66
N GLY A 131 -21.57 -1.43 9.98
CA GLY A 131 -22.36 -2.17 10.96
C GLY A 131 -21.83 -3.58 11.25
N THR A 132 -20.69 -3.99 10.68
CA THR A 132 -19.98 -5.20 11.11
C THR A 132 -19.56 -5.06 12.57
N ALA A 133 -19.80 -6.10 13.38
CA ALA A 133 -19.38 -6.12 14.77
C ALA A 133 -17.85 -6.21 14.87
N ALA A 134 -17.26 -5.62 15.90
CA ALA A 134 -15.80 -5.56 16.09
C ALA A 134 -15.15 -6.95 16.06
N ALA A 135 -15.74 -7.89 16.80
CA ALA A 135 -15.27 -9.27 16.87
C ALA A 135 -15.28 -9.95 15.49
N GLU A 136 -16.27 -9.65 14.66
CA GLU A 136 -16.35 -10.18 13.30
C GLU A 136 -15.31 -9.54 12.39
N ALA A 137 -15.12 -8.22 12.46
CA ALA A 137 -14.08 -7.52 11.70
C ALA A 137 -12.68 -8.06 12.03
N VAL A 138 -12.37 -8.25 13.32
CA VAL A 138 -11.10 -8.84 13.78
C VAL A 138 -10.95 -10.29 13.29
N ALA A 139 -12.00 -11.11 13.41
CA ALA A 139 -11.96 -12.49 12.93
C ALA A 139 -11.72 -12.57 11.41
N ARG A 140 -12.36 -11.69 10.63
CA ARG A 140 -12.16 -11.58 9.18
C ARG A 140 -10.73 -11.15 8.85
N ALA A 141 -10.19 -10.14 9.52
CA ALA A 141 -8.80 -9.70 9.31
C ALA A 141 -7.78 -10.79 9.63
N ASN A 142 -7.97 -11.54 10.74
CA ASN A 142 -7.13 -12.69 11.06
C ASN A 142 -7.20 -13.75 9.96
N ALA A 143 -8.39 -14.11 9.51
CA ALA A 143 -8.57 -15.11 8.46
C ALA A 143 -7.98 -14.68 7.11
N ALA A 144 -8.12 -13.40 6.74
CA ALA A 144 -7.59 -12.84 5.50
C ALA A 144 -6.06 -12.81 5.51
N HIS A 145 -5.44 -12.38 6.62
CA HIS A 145 -3.98 -12.44 6.78
C HIS A 145 -3.47 -13.87 6.64
N ASP A 146 -4.09 -14.83 7.35
CA ASP A 146 -3.72 -16.25 7.28
C ASP A 146 -3.88 -16.82 5.86
N ARG A 147 -4.90 -16.39 5.10
CA ARG A 147 -5.09 -16.81 3.71
C ARG A 147 -3.97 -16.27 2.82
N LEU A 148 -3.59 -15.00 2.98
CA LEU A 148 -2.52 -14.38 2.21
C LEU A 148 -1.16 -15.05 2.50
N VAL A 149 -0.83 -15.28 3.78
CA VAL A 149 0.37 -16.03 4.19
C VAL A 149 0.37 -17.40 3.51
N ARG A 150 -0.72 -18.17 3.64
CA ARG A 150 -0.80 -19.49 3.01
C ARG A 150 -0.73 -19.44 1.48
N ALA A 151 -1.23 -18.38 0.84
CA ALA A 151 -1.13 -18.22 -0.61
C ALA A 151 0.32 -17.99 -1.05
N VAL A 152 1.08 -17.16 -0.32
CA VAL A 152 2.52 -16.96 -0.53
C VAL A 152 3.29 -18.26 -0.29
N GLU A 153 3.01 -18.99 0.80
CA GLU A 153 3.65 -20.28 1.10
C GLU A 153 3.46 -21.33 -0.01
N ARG A 154 2.29 -21.33 -0.67
CA ARG A 154 1.99 -22.25 -1.78
C ARG A 154 2.66 -21.87 -3.10
N CYS A 155 3.13 -20.63 -3.25
CA CYS A 155 3.78 -20.19 -4.48
C CYS A 155 5.27 -20.55 -4.46
N SER A 156 5.77 -21.02 -5.60
CA SER A 156 7.19 -20.97 -5.90
C SER A 156 7.61 -19.55 -6.30
N ASP A 157 8.91 -19.27 -6.27
CA ASP A 157 9.43 -17.99 -6.79
C ASP A 157 9.08 -17.82 -8.28
N GLU A 158 9.01 -18.91 -9.04
CA GLU A 158 8.57 -18.90 -10.44
C GLU A 158 7.10 -18.44 -10.57
N ASP A 159 6.20 -18.94 -9.71
CA ASP A 159 4.81 -18.49 -9.69
C ASP A 159 4.72 -16.99 -9.34
N LEU A 160 5.52 -16.55 -8.36
CA LEU A 160 5.53 -15.17 -7.85
C LEU A 160 5.99 -14.14 -8.90
N VAL A 161 6.91 -14.51 -9.80
CA VAL A 161 7.40 -13.62 -10.85
C VAL A 161 6.59 -13.70 -12.16
N ARG A 162 5.53 -14.51 -12.21
CA ARG A 162 4.65 -14.54 -13.40
C ARG A 162 3.98 -13.18 -13.61
N PRO A 163 3.78 -12.77 -14.88
CA PRO A 163 3.09 -11.53 -15.19
C PRO A 163 1.63 -11.58 -14.71
N ARG A 164 1.11 -10.47 -14.17
CA ARG A 164 -0.28 -10.35 -13.70
C ARG A 164 -1.30 -10.49 -14.83
N SER A 165 -0.94 -10.12 -16.06
CA SER A 165 -1.77 -10.35 -17.25
C SER A 165 -0.89 -10.44 -18.51
N PRO A 166 -1.40 -10.97 -19.64
CA PRO A 166 -0.65 -10.97 -20.90
C PRO A 166 -0.26 -9.57 -21.40
N ALA A 167 -0.97 -8.52 -20.96
CA ALA A 167 -0.71 -7.13 -21.35
C ALA A 167 0.22 -6.39 -20.38
N SER A 168 0.53 -6.95 -19.21
CA SER A 168 1.34 -6.33 -18.17
C SER A 168 2.50 -7.23 -17.76
N ALA A 169 3.73 -6.73 -17.88
CA ALA A 169 4.93 -7.43 -17.40
C ALA A 169 5.12 -7.33 -15.88
N VAL A 170 4.20 -6.67 -15.16
CA VAL A 170 4.27 -6.54 -13.70
C VAL A 170 4.12 -7.91 -13.06
N PRO A 171 5.09 -8.36 -12.23
CA PRO A 171 5.01 -9.67 -11.61
C PRO A 171 3.94 -9.70 -10.53
N VAL A 172 3.26 -10.85 -10.38
CA VAL A 172 2.08 -10.99 -9.52
C VAL A 172 2.38 -10.70 -8.06
N TRP A 173 3.59 -10.99 -7.57
CA TRP A 173 3.96 -10.75 -6.18
C TRP A 173 3.80 -9.29 -5.75
N ARG A 174 3.86 -8.32 -6.67
CA ARG A 174 3.71 -6.88 -6.37
C ARG A 174 2.33 -6.49 -5.89
N VAL A 175 1.34 -7.38 -5.98
CA VAL A 175 0.05 -7.18 -5.29
C VAL A 175 0.19 -7.23 -3.76
N VAL A 176 1.17 -7.98 -3.23
CA VAL A 176 1.29 -8.27 -1.80
C VAL A 176 1.65 -7.03 -0.98
N PRO A 177 2.69 -6.23 -1.31
CA PRO A 177 3.06 -5.06 -0.52
C PRO A 177 1.92 -4.05 -0.39
N GLY A 178 1.27 -3.72 -1.52
CA GLY A 178 0.18 -2.76 -1.59
C GLY A 178 -1.08 -3.22 -0.86
N SER A 179 -1.39 -4.52 -0.89
CA SER A 179 -2.56 -5.06 -0.20
C SER A 179 -2.36 -5.41 1.28
N ALA A 180 -1.10 -5.52 1.73
CA ALA A 180 -0.76 -5.94 3.10
C ALA A 180 -0.14 -4.79 3.90
N TRP A 181 1.16 -4.82 4.17
CA TRP A 181 1.79 -3.86 5.09
C TRP A 181 1.75 -2.41 4.58
N GLY A 182 1.74 -2.19 3.26
CA GLY A 182 1.53 -0.87 2.68
C GLY A 182 0.16 -0.31 3.07
N HIS A 183 -0.90 -1.10 2.88
CA HIS A 183 -2.27 -0.72 3.25
C HIS A 183 -2.44 -0.52 4.76
N VAL A 184 -1.87 -1.42 5.57
CA VAL A 184 -1.85 -1.30 7.03
C VAL A 184 -1.19 0.02 7.45
N GLY A 185 -0.04 0.35 6.88
CA GLY A 185 0.67 1.59 7.18
C GLY A 185 -0.12 2.84 6.83
N GLN A 186 -0.78 2.87 5.66
CA GLN A 186 -1.64 3.99 5.26
C GLN A 186 -2.79 4.21 6.23
N HIS A 187 -3.49 3.15 6.61
CA HIS A 187 -4.57 3.23 7.57
C HIS A 187 -4.09 3.62 8.97
N LEU A 188 -2.93 3.13 9.41
CA LEU A 188 -2.33 3.58 10.67
C LEU A 188 -1.93 5.05 10.63
N VAL A 189 -1.36 5.53 9.53
CA VAL A 189 -1.04 6.96 9.34
C VAL A 189 -2.29 7.79 9.50
N HIS A 190 -3.36 7.48 8.75
CA HIS A 190 -4.60 8.25 8.82
C HIS A 190 -5.23 8.18 10.22
N TRP A 191 -5.35 6.98 10.78
CA TRP A 191 -5.92 6.78 12.11
C TRP A 191 -5.17 7.58 13.20
N HIS A 192 -3.85 7.65 13.14
CA HIS A 192 -3.05 8.46 14.06
C HIS A 192 -3.18 9.97 13.80
N LEU A 193 -3.23 10.40 12.55
CA LEU A 193 -3.39 11.83 12.21
C LEU A 193 -4.74 12.37 12.71
N ASP A 194 -5.82 11.60 12.53
CA ASP A 194 -7.17 11.96 13.02
C ASP A 194 -7.22 12.12 14.54
N ARG A 195 -6.31 11.45 15.26
CA ARG A 195 -6.17 11.52 16.71
C ARG A 195 -5.19 12.60 17.17
N GLY A 196 -4.59 13.35 16.24
CA GLY A 196 -3.57 14.35 16.55
C GLY A 196 -2.25 13.72 17.04
N GLU A 197 -1.90 12.53 16.55
CA GLU A 197 -0.71 11.76 16.93
C GLU A 197 0.33 11.70 15.79
N PRO A 198 0.85 12.83 15.28
CA PRO A 198 1.69 12.86 14.06
C PRO A 198 2.98 12.06 14.19
N ALA A 199 3.56 11.96 15.39
CA ALA A 199 4.74 11.14 15.63
C ALA A 199 4.44 9.63 15.48
N ALA A 200 3.22 9.19 15.79
CA ALA A 200 2.82 7.79 15.57
C ALA A 200 2.54 7.52 14.09
N ALA A 201 1.94 8.49 13.39
CA ALA A 201 1.77 8.43 11.94
C ALA A 201 3.13 8.32 11.21
N GLU A 202 4.12 9.16 11.57
CA GLU A 202 5.45 9.09 10.95
C GLU A 202 6.13 7.74 11.21
N ARG A 203 6.00 7.17 12.42
CA ARG A 203 6.53 5.83 12.71
C ARG A 203 5.90 4.76 11.81
N ALA A 204 4.59 4.82 11.57
CA ALA A 204 3.90 3.89 10.68
C ALA A 204 4.40 4.02 9.23
N ALA A 205 4.50 5.26 8.70
CA ALA A 205 5.01 5.52 7.36
C ALA A 205 6.46 5.04 7.17
N ARG A 206 7.35 5.35 8.13
CA ARG A 206 8.73 4.88 8.12
C ARG A 206 8.82 3.36 8.20
N ARG A 207 7.96 2.71 9.00
CA ARG A 207 7.97 1.26 9.14
C ARG A 207 7.62 0.55 7.83
N VAL A 208 6.66 1.06 7.04
CA VAL A 208 6.38 0.52 5.69
C VAL A 208 7.64 0.59 4.83
N HIS A 209 8.26 1.76 4.75
CA HIS A 209 9.47 1.98 3.97
C HIS A 209 10.62 1.04 4.41
N GLU A 210 10.81 0.85 5.72
CA GLU A 210 11.79 -0.10 6.26
C GLU A 210 11.48 -1.55 5.88
N ILE A 211 10.21 -1.96 5.92
CA ILE A 211 9.80 -3.32 5.53
C ILE A 211 10.15 -3.57 4.06
N ASP A 212 9.76 -2.65 3.16
CA ASP A 212 10.05 -2.79 1.74
C ASP A 212 11.56 -2.81 1.45
N THR A 213 12.31 -1.84 1.99
CA THR A 213 13.74 -1.71 1.71
C THR A 213 14.60 -2.80 2.33
N ALA A 214 14.21 -3.35 3.48
CA ALA A 214 14.95 -4.43 4.14
C ALA A 214 14.65 -5.82 3.55
N ASN A 215 13.44 -6.06 3.05
CA ASN A 215 13.02 -7.41 2.64
C ASN A 215 12.96 -7.60 1.13
N LEU A 216 12.71 -6.55 0.35
CA LEU A 216 12.48 -6.67 -1.09
C LEU A 216 13.65 -6.07 -1.86
N GLU A 217 14.24 -6.84 -2.76
CA GLU A 217 15.40 -6.40 -3.57
C GLU A 217 15.00 -5.65 -4.84
N ASP A 218 13.72 -5.72 -5.24
CA ASP A 218 13.22 -5.08 -6.45
C ASP A 218 13.39 -3.55 -6.38
N PRO A 219 14.19 -2.95 -7.29
CA PRO A 219 14.48 -1.52 -7.23
C PRO A 219 13.24 -0.64 -7.41
N ARG A 220 12.26 -1.08 -8.22
CA ARG A 220 11.02 -0.30 -8.45
C ARG A 220 10.16 -0.29 -7.20
N GLN A 221 10.01 -1.42 -6.52
CA GLN A 221 9.31 -1.50 -5.25
C GLN A 221 9.98 -0.63 -4.17
N ARG A 222 11.31 -0.62 -4.10
CA ARG A 222 12.04 0.28 -3.19
C ARG A 222 11.81 1.75 -3.52
N ALA A 223 11.88 2.11 -4.81
CA ALA A 223 11.62 3.47 -5.26
C ALA A 223 10.20 3.93 -4.92
N GLU A 224 9.20 3.08 -5.12
CA GLU A 224 7.80 3.36 -4.72
C GLU A 224 7.66 3.53 -3.21
N ALA A 225 8.31 2.70 -2.40
CA ALA A 225 8.30 2.85 -0.94
C ALA A 225 8.97 4.16 -0.49
N THR A 226 10.07 4.57 -1.14
CA THR A 226 10.73 5.87 -0.92
C THR A 226 9.82 7.03 -1.32
N TYR A 227 9.19 6.93 -2.49
CA TYR A 227 8.24 7.91 -3.01
C TYR A 227 7.08 8.13 -2.05
N ASN A 228 6.44 7.05 -1.59
CA ASN A 228 5.30 7.10 -0.66
C ASN A 228 5.67 7.74 0.69
N LEU A 229 6.88 7.46 1.22
CA LEU A 229 7.38 8.15 2.41
C LEU A 229 7.62 9.65 2.14
N GLY A 230 8.09 10.00 0.95
CA GLY A 230 8.16 11.39 0.48
C GLY A 230 6.79 12.08 0.44
N CYS A 231 5.75 11.42 -0.09
CA CYS A 231 4.37 11.91 -0.09
C CYS A 231 3.85 12.16 1.34
N PHE A 232 4.15 11.27 2.29
CA PHE A 232 3.82 11.50 3.70
C PHE A 232 4.43 12.80 4.23
N TYR A 233 5.71 13.07 3.94
CA TYR A 233 6.33 14.33 4.38
C TYR A 233 5.77 15.55 3.65
N ALA A 234 5.43 15.42 2.37
CA ALA A 234 4.84 16.51 1.60
C ALA A 234 3.48 16.95 2.19
N THR A 235 2.64 15.98 2.56
CA THR A 235 1.29 16.22 3.12
C THR A 235 1.30 16.63 4.58
N THR A 236 2.36 16.31 5.33
CA THR A 236 2.53 16.68 6.74
C THR A 236 3.38 17.94 6.98
N GLY A 237 3.70 18.69 5.91
CA GLY A 237 4.36 20.00 6.00
C GLY A 237 5.88 19.93 6.22
N ARG A 238 6.52 18.90 5.67
CA ARG A 238 7.97 18.62 5.77
C ARG A 238 8.61 18.63 4.38
N PRO A 239 8.67 19.80 3.71
CA PRO A 239 9.01 19.88 2.29
C PRO A 239 10.46 19.47 1.99
N ASP A 240 11.41 19.75 2.88
CA ASP A 240 12.82 19.43 2.65
C ASP A 240 13.04 17.91 2.65
N GLU A 241 12.47 17.18 3.61
CA GLU A 241 12.50 15.72 3.63
C GLU A 241 11.76 15.12 2.43
N ALA A 242 10.61 15.69 2.09
CA ALA A 242 9.79 15.22 0.98
C ALA A 242 10.53 15.35 -0.37
N VAL A 243 11.13 16.51 -0.65
CA VAL A 243 11.89 16.75 -1.89
C VAL A 243 13.09 15.79 -1.99
N ALA A 244 13.80 15.56 -0.88
CA ALA A 244 14.93 14.63 -0.87
C ALA A 244 14.49 13.21 -1.24
N LEU A 245 13.45 12.68 -0.60
CA LEU A 245 12.96 11.32 -0.83
C LEU A 245 12.29 11.15 -2.19
N VAL A 246 11.44 12.09 -2.59
CA VAL A 246 10.81 12.04 -3.92
C VAL A 246 11.88 12.15 -5.01
N GLY A 247 12.87 13.03 -4.86
CA GLY A 247 13.98 13.13 -5.81
C GLY A 247 14.81 11.85 -5.92
N GLU A 248 15.07 11.18 -4.79
CA GLU A 248 15.71 9.86 -4.78
C GLU A 248 14.88 8.82 -5.52
N ALA A 249 13.57 8.75 -5.24
CA ALA A 249 12.67 7.82 -5.88
C ALA A 249 12.57 8.02 -7.40
N LEU A 250 12.43 9.27 -7.86
CA LEU A 250 12.37 9.60 -9.30
C LEU A 250 13.69 9.31 -10.03
N THR A 251 14.82 9.41 -9.32
CA THR A 251 16.13 9.00 -9.85
C THR A 251 16.22 7.48 -10.00
N ALA A 252 15.69 6.73 -9.03
CA ALA A 252 15.71 5.27 -9.02
C ALA A 252 14.70 4.64 -10.00
N ASP A 253 13.50 5.20 -10.12
CA ASP A 253 12.48 4.82 -11.10
C ASP A 253 11.95 6.05 -11.85
N PRO A 254 12.56 6.37 -13.01
CA PRO A 254 12.09 7.43 -13.92
C PRO A 254 10.63 7.35 -14.36
N ASP A 255 9.99 6.18 -14.31
CA ASP A 255 8.60 6.02 -14.74
C ASP A 255 7.63 6.71 -13.75
N LEU A 256 8.08 7.01 -12.52
CA LEU A 256 7.30 7.72 -11.51
C LEU A 256 7.06 9.21 -11.83
N ARG A 257 7.76 9.78 -12.82
CA ARG A 257 7.70 11.22 -13.15
C ARG A 257 6.32 11.68 -13.60
N ASP A 258 5.72 10.93 -14.51
CA ASP A 258 4.41 11.26 -15.06
C ASP A 258 3.34 11.24 -13.97
N TRP A 259 3.48 10.31 -13.02
CA TRP A 259 2.66 10.25 -11.81
C TRP A 259 2.92 11.44 -10.88
N ALA A 260 4.17 11.72 -10.53
CA ALA A 260 4.54 12.81 -9.63
C ALA A 260 4.07 14.20 -10.11
N GLY A 261 4.01 14.41 -11.43
CA GLY A 261 3.46 15.62 -12.03
C GLY A 261 1.96 15.83 -11.76
N GLN A 262 1.22 14.76 -11.46
CA GLN A 262 -0.23 14.75 -11.26
C GLN A 262 -0.63 14.41 -9.82
N ASP A 263 0.28 13.87 -9.03
CA ASP A 263 0.03 13.38 -7.67
C ASP A 263 -0.43 14.51 -6.73
N PRO A 264 -1.66 14.48 -6.20
CA PRO A 264 -2.18 15.52 -5.31
C PRO A 264 -1.34 15.69 -4.03
N ASP A 265 -0.67 14.64 -3.54
CA ASP A 265 0.13 14.70 -2.32
C ASP A 265 1.37 15.58 -2.48
N LEU A 266 1.85 15.72 -3.72
CA LEU A 266 3.05 16.49 -4.04
C LEU A 266 2.77 17.94 -4.43
N VAL A 267 1.51 18.39 -4.45
CA VAL A 267 1.15 19.76 -4.88
C VAL A 267 1.94 20.83 -4.13
N SER A 268 2.16 20.64 -2.83
CA SER A 268 2.90 21.57 -1.96
C SER A 268 4.39 21.69 -2.33
N ILE A 269 5.00 20.63 -2.88
CA ILE A 269 6.43 20.57 -3.17
C ILE A 269 6.75 20.50 -4.67
N ARG A 270 5.77 20.38 -5.56
CA ARG A 270 5.99 20.08 -6.98
C ARG A 270 6.92 21.08 -7.68
N HIS A 271 6.84 22.35 -7.28
CA HIS A 271 7.69 23.42 -7.80
C HIS A 271 9.16 23.36 -7.33
N LEU A 272 9.46 22.52 -6.33
CA LEU A 272 10.78 22.27 -5.77
C LEU A 272 11.43 20.99 -6.33
N LEU A 273 10.63 20.11 -6.95
CA LEU A 273 11.15 18.90 -7.57
C LEU A 273 11.97 19.25 -8.82
N PRO A 274 13.05 18.51 -9.12
CA PRO A 274 13.90 18.86 -10.24
C PRO A 274 13.15 18.68 -11.57
N ALA A 275 13.29 19.65 -12.47
CA ALA A 275 12.64 19.58 -13.78
C ALA A 275 13.22 18.44 -14.61
N GLY A 276 12.40 17.44 -14.94
CA GLY A 276 12.80 16.28 -15.75
C GLY A 276 13.63 15.23 -15.01
N ALA A 277 13.68 15.28 -13.67
CA ALA A 277 14.21 14.21 -12.82
C ALA A 277 13.12 13.28 -12.35
#